data_AF-A0A9W6M2P8-F1
#
_entry.id   AF-A0A9W6M2P8-F1
#
_cell.length_a   1.000
_cell.length_b   1.000
_cell.length_c   1.000
_cell.angle_alpha   90.00
_cell.angle_beta   90.00
_cell.angle_gamma   90.00
#
_symmetry.space_group_name_H-M   'P 1'
#
loop_
_entity.id
_entity.type
_entity.pdbx_description
1 polymer ?
#
loop_
_entity_poly.entity_id
_entity_poly.type
_entity_poly.pdbx_seq_one_letter_code
_entity_poly.pdbx_strand_id
1 'polypeptide(L)' 'MTTATLTLADLRDRATCTIPEASAVLGLSAWAGYQAAQRGEIPVLTLGRRKVVPVPALLRMLDGGPVDEPIALARPKR' A
#
# COMPACT_ATOMS: atom_id res chain seq x y z
N MET A 1 3.46 15.46 14.12
CA MET A 1 3.83 14.03 14.08
C MET A 1 4.71 13.84 12.86
N THR A 2 5.98 13.51 13.06
CA THR A 2 6.98 13.37 11.99
C THR A 2 6.58 12.20 11.09
N THR A 3 6.06 12.48 9.90
CA THR A 3 5.74 11.46 8.90
C THR A 3 7.06 10.95 8.34
N ALA A 4 7.53 9.79 8.84
CA ALA A 4 8.53 9.04 8.11
C ALA A 4 7.89 8.60 6.79
N THR A 5 8.41 9.08 5.67
CA THR A 5 7.97 8.68 4.33
C THR A 5 8.41 7.25 4.09
N LEU A 6 7.50 6.29 4.27
CA LEU A 6 7.74 4.90 3.93
C LEU A 6 7.52 4.71 2.42
N THR A 7 8.53 4.19 1.73
CA THR A 7 8.47 3.99 0.28
C THR A 7 8.21 2.52 -0.06
N LEU A 8 7.84 2.27 -1.33
CA LEU A 8 7.68 0.90 -1.85
C LEU A 8 9.00 0.11 -1.74
N ALA A 9 10.15 0.77 -1.94
CA ALA A 9 11.46 0.14 -1.83
C ALA A 9 11.71 -0.41 -0.42
N ASP A 10 11.34 0.35 0.62
CA ASP A 10 11.50 -0.07 2.02
C ASP A 10 10.66 -1.30 2.40
N LEU A 11 9.58 -1.55 1.65
CA LEU A 11 8.72 -2.70 1.87
C LEU A 11 9.22 -3.96 1.17
N ARG A 12 9.97 -3.86 0.07
CA ARG A 12 10.33 -5.02 -0.77
C ARG A 12 11.08 -6.13 -0.02
N ASP A 13 11.87 -5.79 0.99
CA ASP A 13 12.64 -6.75 1.79
C ASP A 13 11.84 -7.33 2.98
N ARG A 14 10.59 -6.89 3.19
CA ARG A 14 9.74 -7.33 4.31
C ARG A 14 8.77 -8.41 3.86
N ALA A 15 8.46 -9.36 4.74
CA ALA A 15 7.42 -10.35 4.50
C ALA A 15 6.00 -9.76 4.63
N THR A 16 5.81 -8.85 5.61
CA THR A 16 4.53 -8.24 5.93
C THR A 16 4.71 -6.79 6.38
N CYS A 17 3.70 -5.97 6.14
CA CYS A 17 3.58 -4.63 6.70
C CYS A 17 2.22 -4.46 7.42
N THR A 18 2.07 -3.35 8.13
CA THR A 18 0.81 -2.97 8.76
C THR A 18 -0.13 -2.27 7.77
N ILE A 19 -1.41 -2.17 8.12
CA ILE A 19 -2.39 -1.45 7.29
C ILE A 19 -1.98 0.01 7.07
N PRO A 20 -1.55 0.79 8.09
CA PRO A 20 -1.10 2.17 7.87
C PRO A 20 0.13 2.29 6.97
N GLU A 21 1.10 1.37 7.08
CA GLU A 21 2.27 1.33 6.20
C GLU A 21 1.87 1.04 4.74
N ALA A 22 1.01 0.04 4.52
CA ALA A 22 0.45 -0.23 3.20
C ALA A 22 -0.33 0.96 2.66
N SER A 23 -1.11 1.64 3.51
CA SER A 23 -1.88 2.84 3.14
C SER A 23 -0.97 3.95 2.64
N ALA A 24 0.13 4.22 3.37
CA ALA A 24 1.08 5.25 3.00
C ALA A 24 1.69 4.99 1.61
N VAL A 25 2.03 3.72 1.32
CA VAL A 25 2.57 3.31 0.02
C VAL A 25 1.53 3.39 -1.10
N LEU A 26 0.26 3.14 -0.79
CA LEU A 26 -0.87 3.28 -1.72
C LEU A 26 -1.35 4.74 -1.89
N GLY A 27 -0.77 5.71 -1.18
CA GLY A 27 -1.21 7.11 -1.20
C GLY A 27 -2.53 7.35 -0.45
N LEU A 28 -2.91 6.45 0.45
CA LEU A 28 -4.12 6.52 1.26
C LEU A 28 -3.83 7.02 2.67
N SER A 29 -4.84 7.65 3.30
CA SER A 29 -4.80 7.88 4.74
C SER A 29 -4.94 6.54 5.49
N ALA A 30 -4.44 6.47 6.73
CA ALA A 30 -4.58 5.26 7.55
C ALA A 30 -6.05 4.86 7.73
N TRP A 31 -6.96 5.84 7.88
CA TRP A 31 -8.40 5.58 7.97
C TRP A 31 -8.94 4.93 6.70
N ALA A 32 -8.60 5.48 5.52
CA ALA A 32 -9.00 4.92 4.24
C ALA A 32 -8.45 3.49 4.04
N GLY A 33 -7.21 3.24 4.49
CA GLY A 33 -6.64 1.89 4.46
C GLY A 33 -7.35 0.88 5.34
N TYR A 34 -7.77 1.26 6.55
CA TYR A 34 -8.58 0.39 7.40
C TYR A 34 -9.95 0.11 6.78
N GLN A 35 -10.57 1.10 6.13
CA GLN A 35 -11.83 0.90 5.40
C GLN A 35 -11.65 -0.04 4.21
N ALA A 36 -10.61 0.16 3.39
CA ALA A 36 -10.27 -0.71 2.28
C ALA A 36 -9.98 -2.15 2.74
N ALA A 37 -9.26 -2.31 3.86
CA ALA A 37 -9.03 -3.60 4.51
C ALA A 37 -10.34 -4.26 5.00
N GLN A 38 -11.31 -3.48 5.46
CA GLN A 38 -12.61 -3.99 5.89
C GLN A 38 -13.49 -4.42 4.70
N ARG A 39 -13.34 -3.74 3.56
CA ARG A 39 -14.02 -4.07 2.29
C ARG A 39 -13.34 -5.21 1.52
N GLY A 40 -12.10 -5.57 1.88
CA GLY A 40 -11.32 -6.58 1.17
C GLY A 40 -10.63 -6.07 -0.09
N GLU A 41 -10.51 -4.75 -0.26
CA GLU A 41 -9.86 -4.11 -1.42
C GLU A 41 -8.32 -4.24 -1.35
N ILE A 42 -7.77 -4.40 -0.15
CA ILE A 42 -6.33 -4.59 0.09
C ILE A 42 -6.11 -6.02 0.60
N PRO A 43 -5.05 -6.73 0.17
CA PRO A 43 -4.73 -8.06 0.69
C PRO A 43 -4.38 -7.98 2.17
N VAL A 44 -5.22 -8.58 3.04
CA VAL A 44 -5.00 -8.61 4.49
C VAL A 44 -5.03 -10.05 4.98
N LEU A 45 -4.00 -10.43 5.73
CA LEU A 45 -3.96 -11.66 6.51
C LEU A 45 -4.38 -11.37 7.95
N THR A 46 -5.26 -12.21 8.47
CA THR A 46 -5.66 -12.17 9.87
C THR A 46 -4.96 -13.31 10.61
N LEU A 47 -4.00 -12.95 11.46
CA LEU A 47 -3.25 -13.87 12.31
C LEU A 47 -3.77 -13.70 13.75
N GLY A 48 -4.78 -14.49 14.09
CA GLY A 48 -5.51 -14.34 15.35
C GLY A 48 -6.17 -12.96 15.45
N ARG A 49 -5.72 -12.14 16.41
CA ARG A 49 -6.23 -10.77 16.61
C ARG A 49 -5.50 -9.72 15.77
N ARG A 50 -4.41 -10.09 15.10
CA ARG A 50 -3.55 -9.15 14.37
C ARG A 50 -3.89 -9.17 12.88
N LYS A 51 -4.08 -7.99 12.29
CA LYS A 51 -4.21 -7.81 10.85
C LYS A 51 -2.89 -7.30 10.28
N VAL A 52 -2.38 -7.99 9.26
CA VAL A 52 -1.15 -7.62 8.54
C VAL A 52 -1.38 -7.71 7.05
N VAL A 53 -0.67 -6.90 6.28
CA VAL A 53 -0.69 -6.90 4.82
C VAL A 53 0.55 -7.67 4.35
N PRO A 54 0.40 -8.81 3.68
CA PRO A 54 1.54 -9.50 3.07
C PRO A 54 2.11 -8.64 1.94
N VAL A 55 3.38 -8.27 2.05
CA VAL A 55 4.07 -7.46 1.04
C VAL A 55 4.04 -8.12 -0.33
N PRO A 56 4.30 -9.44 -0.50
CA PRO A 56 4.25 -10.05 -1.83
C PRO A 56 2.89 -9.92 -2.51
N ALA A 57 1.78 -9.94 -1.76
CA ALA A 57 0.46 -9.74 -2.34
C ALA A 57 0.21 -8.27 -2.68
N LEU A 58 0.67 -7.35 -1.81
CA LEU A 58 0.61 -5.91 -2.06
C LEU A 58 1.41 -5.53 -3.32
N LEU A 59 2.62 -6.09 -3.48
CA LEU A 59 3.46 -5.87 -4.67
C LEU A 59 2.79 -6.43 -5.92
N ARG A 60 2.25 -7.66 -5.88
CA ARG A 60 1.50 -8.24 -7.02
C ARG A 60 0.29 -7.41 -7.44
N MET A 61 -0.36 -6.74 -6.50
CA MET A 61 -1.48 -5.84 -6.77
C MET A 61 -1.02 -4.56 -7.50
N LEU A 62 0.22 -4.12 -7.27
CA LEU A 62 0.80 -2.90 -7.84
C LEU A 62 1.60 -3.12 -9.13
N ASP A 63 2.26 -4.28 -9.25
CA ASP A 63 2.94 -4.76 -10.46
C ASP A 63 1.92 -5.18 -11.54
N GLY A 64 0.83 -4.43 -11.72
CA GLY A 64 -0.13 -4.67 -12.81
C GLY A 64 0.63 -5.01 -14.10
N GLY A 65 0.17 -6.03 -14.83
CA GLY A 65 0.81 -6.45 -16.09
C GLY A 65 1.18 -5.25 -16.97
N PRO A 66 2.20 -5.39 -17.84
CA PRO A 66 3.06 -4.30 -18.31
C PRO A 66 2.29 -3.03 -18.64
N VAL A 67 2.44 -2.01 -17.79
CA VAL A 67 2.05 -0.63 -18.07
C VAL A 67 3.28 0.10 -18.62
N ASP A 68 3.64 -0.22 -19.86
CA ASP A 68 4.68 0.49 -20.63
C ASP A 68 4.20 1.85 -21.17
N GLU A 69 3.15 2.43 -20.60
CA GLU A 69 2.79 3.82 -20.86
C GLU A 69 3.05 4.64 -19.60
N PRO A 70 4.05 5.54 -19.61
CA PRO A 70 4.35 6.37 -18.47
C PRO A 70 3.11 7.20 -18.15
N ILE A 71 2.51 6.94 -16.97
CA ILE A 71 1.48 7.81 -16.41
C ILE A 71 2.15 9.16 -16.17
N ALA A 72 1.98 10.08 -17.12
CA ALA A 72 2.39 11.46 -16.98
C ALA A 72 1.63 12.02 -15.78
N LEU A 73 2.28 12.05 -14.62
CA LEU A 73 1.84 12.79 -13.43
C LEU A 73 1.82 14.26 -13.82
N ALA A 74 0.72 14.68 -14.44
CA ALA A 74 0.38 16.06 -14.63
C ALA A 74 0.36 16.71 -13.25
N ARG A 75 1.38 17.54 -12.95
CA ARG A 75 1.23 18.55 -11.90
C ARG A 75 0.19 19.55 -12.43
N PRO A 76 -0.99 19.70 -11.80
CA PRO A 76 -1.77 20.90 -12.04
C PRO A 76 -0.96 22.08 -11.50
N LYS A 77 -0.44 22.90 -12.42
CA LYS A 77 -0.05 24.28 -12.11
C LYS A 77 -1.24 25.16 -12.48
N ARG A 78 -1.97 25.63 -11.48
CA ARG A 78 -2.51 27.00 -11.47
C ARG A 78 -2.90 27.41 -10.06
#